data_AF-A0A6H2FA96-F1
#
_entry.id   AF-A0A6H2FA96-F1
#
_cell.length_a   1.000
_cell.length_b   1.000
_cell.length_c   1.000
_cell.angle_alpha   90.00
_cell.angle_beta   90.00
_cell.angle_gamma   90.00
#
_symmetry.space_group_name_H-M   'P 1'
#
loop_
_entity.id
_entity.type
_entity.pdbx_description
1 polymer ?
#
loop_
_entity_poly.entity_id
_entity_poly.type
_entity_poly.pdbx_seq_one_letter_code
_entity_poly.pdbx_strand_id
1 'polypeptide(L)'
;MFKIDILQLIIKNKISWIIEQQKHLSINVLKTKVHKTKLNFYTKTNTYLLNKIFILEYKKHSPTQKIISQNVHIIHVAKIYQQYATAISVVTDEKFFSGSFKYLKLMSQITNKPILCKDFFLDPYQIFFARYYGADIILLILTILSDTQYIILRNIAHQLNMSVITEVSNKIEFKRAINLKAKIIMINNRNLKNFTINIYNTINILNNINVNYKTILISASGIKQHTQIQKLNKFVHGYLIGTALLSNKNILLNVKKIMFGNNKICGLKKNYDAYISSQAGSIFGGLIFTKQSIRYISLVHAINIVNNTTTLLYIGVFYNNSITDIIKVIQKIPLFAIQLHGNEDQNFINNVKNKIPKHIQIWKTYNINNTIPQQKFSHIDLFVYDYYLPGSGKTFNWDLLKHINKKNILLAGGLNIYNCVQAAQLKCYGLDFNSGVEKTPGIKDIIKINNIFHKLRNCT
;
A
#
# COMPACT_ATOMS: atom_id res chain seq x y z
N MET A 1 -4.86 -8.82 39.28
CA MET A 1 -5.69 -8.95 38.07
C MET A 1 -5.07 -10.00 37.14
N PHE A 2 -5.65 -11.20 37.05
CA PHE A 2 -5.19 -12.22 36.10
C PHE A 2 -5.41 -11.72 34.67
N LYS A 3 -4.32 -11.61 33.90
CA LYS A 3 -4.36 -11.16 32.51
C LYS A 3 -4.95 -12.31 31.68
N ILE A 4 -6.19 -12.17 31.20
CA ILE A 4 -6.85 -13.16 30.36
C ILE A 4 -5.99 -13.40 29.11
N ASP A 5 -5.59 -14.64 28.86
CA ASP A 5 -4.92 -15.02 27.62
C ASP A 5 -5.94 -15.05 26.47
N ILE A 6 -6.00 -13.95 25.73
CA ILE A 6 -6.93 -13.78 24.61
C ILE A 6 -6.74 -14.88 23.56
N LEU A 7 -5.53 -15.39 23.37
CA LEU A 7 -5.27 -16.44 22.39
C LEU A 7 -5.92 -17.76 22.81
N GLN A 8 -5.83 -18.14 24.07
CA GLN A 8 -6.54 -19.31 24.60
C GLN A 8 -8.06 -19.17 24.46
N LEU A 9 -8.59 -17.97 24.71
CA LEU A 9 -10.01 -17.69 24.52
C LEU A 9 -10.43 -17.86 23.06
N ILE A 10 -9.62 -17.37 22.11
CA ILE A 10 -9.86 -17.57 20.67
C ILE A 10 -9.89 -19.06 20.33
N ILE A 11 -8.90 -19.83 20.78
CA ILE A 11 -8.79 -21.27 20.51
C ILE A 11 -10.01 -22.01 21.06
N LYS A 12 -10.39 -21.77 22.32
CA LYS A 12 -11.56 -22.43 22.94
C LYS A 12 -12.84 -22.17 22.15
N ASN A 13 -13.07 -20.92 21.76
CA ASN A 13 -14.25 -20.57 20.96
C ASN A 13 -14.19 -21.17 19.55
N LYS A 14 -13.01 -21.29 18.95
CA LYS A 14 -12.84 -21.91 17.64
C LYS A 14 -13.19 -23.40 17.67
N ILE A 15 -12.79 -24.11 18.72
CA ILE A 15 -13.15 -25.52 18.92
C ILE A 15 -14.67 -25.66 19.01
N SER A 16 -15.35 -24.85 19.83
CA SER A 16 -16.81 -24.84 19.91
C SER A 16 -17.47 -24.53 18.56
N TRP A 17 -16.92 -23.58 17.81
CA TRP A 17 -17.40 -23.26 16.46
C TRP A 17 -17.25 -24.43 15.50
N ILE A 18 -16.12 -25.16 15.53
CA ILE A 18 -15.89 -26.34 14.66
C ILE A 18 -16.93 -27.42 14.96
N ILE A 19 -17.14 -27.75 16.24
CA ILE A 19 -18.12 -28.76 16.66
C ILE A 19 -19.52 -28.39 16.15
N GLU A 20 -19.90 -27.12 16.30
CA GLU A 20 -21.20 -26.66 15.84
C GLU A 20 -21.35 -26.73 14.32
N GLN A 21 -20.36 -26.26 13.56
CA GLN A 21 -20.40 -26.33 12.09
C GLN A 21 -20.44 -27.78 11.57
N GLN A 22 -19.77 -28.72 12.23
CA GLN A 22 -19.80 -30.14 11.85
C GLN A 22 -21.20 -30.76 11.97
N LYS A 23 -22.06 -30.26 12.87
CA LYS A 23 -23.47 -30.70 12.96
C LYS A 23 -24.29 -30.25 11.73
N HIS A 24 -24.03 -29.04 11.25
CA HIS A 24 -24.75 -28.47 10.10
C HIS A 24 -24.24 -29.02 8.76
N LEU A 25 -22.93 -29.25 8.66
CA LEU A 25 -22.30 -29.74 7.45
C LEU A 25 -21.08 -30.60 7.81
N SER A 26 -21.22 -31.91 7.66
CA SER A 26 -20.17 -32.88 8.05
C SER A 26 -18.96 -32.86 7.10
N ILE A 27 -17.82 -33.33 7.60
CA ILE A 27 -16.58 -33.42 6.80
C ILE A 27 -16.73 -34.35 5.59
N ASN A 28 -17.53 -35.42 5.71
CA ASN A 28 -17.75 -36.37 4.61
C ASN A 28 -18.52 -35.70 3.47
N VAL A 29 -19.54 -34.89 3.78
CA VAL A 29 -20.26 -34.10 2.77
C VAL A 29 -19.35 -33.01 2.18
N LEU A 30 -18.48 -32.38 2.96
CA LEU A 30 -17.53 -31.41 2.42
C LEU A 30 -16.57 -32.06 1.42
N LYS A 31 -16.02 -33.23 1.75
CA LYS A 31 -15.08 -33.95 0.88
C LYS A 31 -15.66 -34.24 -0.51
N THR A 32 -16.96 -34.53 -0.61
CA THR A 32 -17.62 -34.77 -1.91
C THR A 32 -17.90 -33.47 -2.68
N LYS A 33 -18.03 -32.33 -1.99
CA LYS A 33 -18.37 -31.03 -2.60
C LYS A 33 -17.16 -30.17 -2.98
N VAL A 34 -15.96 -30.47 -2.45
CA VAL A 34 -14.77 -29.66 -2.74
C VAL A 34 -14.00 -30.17 -3.96
N HIS A 35 -13.43 -29.22 -4.70
CA HIS A 35 -12.49 -29.50 -5.77
C HIS A 35 -11.13 -28.85 -5.49
N LYS A 36 -10.06 -29.42 -6.05
CA LYS A 36 -8.73 -28.83 -5.97
C LYS A 36 -8.74 -27.41 -6.54
N THR A 37 -8.06 -26.47 -5.89
CA THR A 37 -7.95 -25.12 -6.45
C THR A 37 -7.08 -25.12 -7.71
N LYS A 38 -7.40 -24.24 -8.68
CA LYS A 38 -6.56 -23.94 -9.84
C LYS A 38 -5.64 -22.73 -9.61
N LEU A 39 -5.83 -22.01 -8.50
CA LEU A 39 -5.12 -20.79 -8.14
C LEU A 39 -4.04 -21.05 -7.06
N ASN A 40 -3.26 -22.12 -7.24
CA ASN A 40 -2.18 -22.45 -6.30
C ASN A 40 -1.15 -21.31 -6.27
N PHE A 41 -1.01 -20.67 -5.10
CA PHE A 41 -0.14 -19.53 -4.90
C PHE A 41 1.36 -19.89 -5.02
N TYR A 42 1.74 -21.15 -4.80
CA TYR A 42 3.13 -21.58 -4.99
C TYR A 42 3.59 -21.59 -6.45
N THR A 43 2.69 -21.74 -7.43
CA THR A 43 3.11 -21.93 -8.84
C THR A 43 3.65 -20.65 -9.48
N LYS A 44 3.42 -19.50 -8.85
CA LYS A 44 3.85 -18.18 -9.32
C LYS A 44 5.08 -17.66 -8.56
N THR A 45 5.75 -18.49 -7.76
CA THR A 45 6.91 -18.08 -6.92
C THR A 45 8.03 -17.41 -7.71
N ASN A 46 8.36 -17.88 -8.92
CA ASN A 46 9.40 -17.25 -9.75
C ASN A 46 9.02 -15.80 -10.14
N THR A 47 7.75 -15.55 -10.45
CA THR A 47 7.26 -14.17 -10.71
C THR A 47 7.25 -13.31 -9.45
N TYR A 48 7.16 -13.93 -8.27
CA TYR A 48 7.21 -13.25 -6.97
C TYR A 48 8.62 -12.96 -6.47
N LEU A 49 9.64 -13.60 -7.03
CA LEU A 49 11.03 -13.24 -6.78
C LEU A 49 11.42 -11.95 -7.52
N LEU A 50 10.79 -11.69 -8.68
CA LEU A 50 11.01 -10.48 -9.48
C LEU A 50 10.17 -9.28 -9.00
N ASN A 51 9.03 -9.52 -8.34
CA ASN A 51 8.09 -8.49 -7.92
C ASN A 51 7.67 -8.64 -6.46
N LYS A 52 7.48 -7.53 -5.76
CA LYS A 52 7.02 -7.57 -4.37
C LYS A 52 5.61 -8.12 -4.27
N ILE A 53 5.42 -9.05 -3.33
CA ILE A 53 4.12 -9.65 -3.02
C ILE A 53 3.33 -8.69 -2.14
N PHE A 54 2.08 -8.41 -2.51
CA PHE A 54 1.14 -7.69 -1.67
C PHE A 54 -0.11 -8.54 -1.45
N ILE A 55 -0.30 -8.96 -0.20
CA ILE A 55 -1.52 -9.63 0.26
C ILE A 55 -2.40 -8.57 0.91
N LEU A 56 -3.47 -8.18 0.23
CA LEU A 56 -4.36 -7.12 0.73
C LEU A 56 -5.50 -7.77 1.53
N GLU A 57 -5.64 -7.40 2.80
CA GLU A 57 -6.61 -7.98 3.72
C GLU A 57 -7.92 -7.20 3.71
N TYR A 58 -9.01 -7.92 3.46
CA TYR A 58 -10.37 -7.49 3.74
C TYR A 58 -10.76 -7.95 5.14
N LYS A 59 -11.12 -6.99 5.98
CA LYS A 59 -11.52 -7.22 7.37
C LYS A 59 -12.48 -6.13 7.83
N LYS A 60 -13.61 -6.53 8.41
CA LYS A 60 -14.65 -5.61 8.88
C LYS A 60 -14.27 -4.96 10.23
N HIS A 61 -13.67 -5.72 11.15
CA HIS A 61 -13.27 -5.24 12.48
C HIS A 61 -11.88 -5.78 12.90
N SER A 62 -11.12 -5.04 13.72
CA SER A 62 -9.92 -5.57 14.41
C SER A 62 -10.17 -5.56 15.91
N PRO A 63 -9.74 -6.59 16.67
CA PRO A 63 -9.84 -6.60 18.14
C PRO A 63 -9.22 -5.35 18.80
N THR A 64 -8.20 -4.78 18.14
CA THR A 64 -7.45 -3.61 18.63
C THR A 64 -8.02 -2.25 18.21
N GLN A 65 -8.98 -2.20 17.29
CA GLN A 65 -9.52 -0.95 16.75
C GLN A 65 -11.02 -1.11 16.50
N LYS A 66 -11.83 -0.42 17.31
CA LYS A 66 -13.28 -0.34 17.13
C LYS A 66 -13.59 0.09 15.68
N ILE A 67 -14.38 -0.74 15.01
CA ILE A 67 -15.07 -0.52 13.72
C ILE A 67 -14.18 0.09 12.63
N ILE A 68 -13.59 -0.77 11.78
CA ILE A 68 -12.67 -0.31 10.71
C ILE A 68 -13.45 0.29 9.54
N SER A 69 -14.68 -0.12 9.29
CA SER A 69 -15.61 0.56 8.40
C SER A 69 -16.99 -0.08 8.48
N GLN A 70 -18.01 0.67 8.89
CA GLN A 70 -19.40 0.17 8.90
C GLN A 70 -20.00 0.02 7.48
N ASN A 71 -19.42 0.66 6.45
CA ASN A 71 -20.10 0.87 5.15
C ASN A 71 -19.28 0.50 3.89
N VAL A 72 -18.11 -0.14 4.01
CA VAL A 72 -17.33 -0.48 2.81
C VAL A 72 -17.86 -1.77 2.17
N HIS A 73 -18.47 -1.61 0.99
CA HIS A 73 -19.03 -2.71 0.21
C HIS A 73 -17.90 -3.63 -0.31
N ILE A 74 -17.98 -4.93 -0.02
CA ILE A 74 -16.95 -5.92 -0.41
C ILE A 74 -16.65 -5.91 -1.91
N ILE A 75 -17.66 -5.66 -2.76
CA ILE A 75 -17.49 -5.56 -4.22
C ILE A 75 -16.54 -4.41 -4.59
N HIS A 76 -16.66 -3.26 -3.92
CA HIS A 76 -15.79 -2.12 -4.18
C HIS A 76 -14.34 -2.44 -3.78
N VAL A 77 -14.14 -3.10 -2.63
CA VAL A 77 -12.82 -3.57 -2.20
C VAL A 77 -12.23 -4.57 -3.18
N ALA A 78 -13.00 -5.57 -3.59
CA ALA A 78 -12.58 -6.61 -4.50
C ALA A 78 -12.08 -6.03 -5.84
N LYS A 79 -12.84 -5.09 -6.43
CA LYS A 79 -12.47 -4.40 -7.68
C LYS A 79 -11.15 -3.65 -7.55
N ILE A 80 -10.92 -2.95 -6.43
CA ILE A 80 -9.65 -2.26 -6.19
C ILE A 80 -8.54 -3.29 -5.97
N TYR A 81 -8.69 -4.19 -5.00
CA TYR A 81 -7.65 -5.13 -4.63
C TYR A 81 -7.22 -6.02 -5.80
N GLN A 82 -8.12 -6.42 -6.70
CA GLN A 82 -7.77 -7.19 -7.90
C GLN A 82 -6.70 -6.51 -8.77
N GLN A 83 -6.67 -5.18 -8.83
CA GLN A 83 -5.70 -4.44 -9.63
C GLN A 83 -4.29 -4.46 -9.03
N TYR A 84 -4.20 -4.52 -7.69
CA TYR A 84 -2.95 -4.26 -6.97
C TYR A 84 -2.39 -5.48 -6.23
N ALA A 85 -3.27 -6.37 -5.78
CA ALA A 85 -2.93 -7.51 -4.94
C ALA A 85 -2.31 -8.66 -5.74
N THR A 86 -1.36 -9.32 -5.11
CA THR A 86 -0.87 -10.63 -5.55
C THR A 86 -1.82 -11.74 -5.09
N ALA A 87 -2.35 -11.62 -3.86
CA ALA A 87 -3.41 -12.43 -3.29
C ALA A 87 -4.30 -11.57 -2.38
N ILE A 88 -5.54 -11.99 -2.12
CA ILE A 88 -6.46 -11.28 -1.23
C ILE A 88 -6.65 -12.11 0.02
N SER A 89 -6.49 -11.49 1.19
CA SER A 89 -6.77 -12.14 2.47
C SER A 89 -8.16 -11.78 2.95
N VAL A 90 -8.96 -12.76 3.35
CA VAL A 90 -10.28 -12.54 3.93
C VAL A 90 -10.30 -13.13 5.33
N VAL A 91 -10.62 -12.30 6.32
CA VAL A 91 -10.78 -12.78 7.70
C VAL A 91 -12.13 -13.48 7.84
N THR A 92 -12.11 -14.70 8.36
CA THR A 92 -13.32 -15.54 8.51
C THR A 92 -13.72 -15.79 9.95
N ASP A 93 -12.87 -15.43 10.93
CA ASP A 93 -13.24 -15.53 12.34
C ASP A 93 -14.34 -14.52 12.71
N GLU A 94 -15.53 -15.03 13.04
CA GLU A 94 -16.72 -14.23 13.32
C GLU A 94 -16.64 -13.53 14.67
N LYS A 95 -16.24 -14.24 15.73
CA LYS A 95 -16.38 -13.76 17.11
C LYS A 95 -15.40 -12.65 17.47
N PHE A 96 -14.13 -12.75 17.06
CA PHE A 96 -13.09 -11.80 17.47
C PHE A 96 -12.76 -10.77 16.37
N PHE A 97 -12.99 -11.11 15.10
CA PHE A 97 -12.63 -10.25 13.98
C PHE A 97 -13.82 -9.84 13.10
N SER A 98 -15.04 -10.29 13.43
CA SER A 98 -16.26 -10.04 12.64
C SER A 98 -16.09 -10.39 11.17
N GLY A 99 -15.30 -11.44 10.92
CA GLY A 99 -15.14 -12.08 9.63
C GLY A 99 -16.36 -12.89 9.24
N SER A 100 -16.33 -13.51 8.06
CA SER A 100 -17.32 -14.52 7.67
C SER A 100 -16.85 -15.32 6.46
N PHE A 101 -17.14 -16.62 6.44
CA PHE A 101 -16.97 -17.46 5.25
C PHE A 101 -17.85 -17.00 4.07
N LYS A 102 -18.96 -16.29 4.32
CA LYS A 102 -19.75 -15.64 3.25
C LYS A 102 -18.94 -14.58 2.50
N TYR A 103 -18.12 -13.81 3.22
CA TYR A 103 -17.23 -12.82 2.59
C TYR A 103 -16.13 -13.49 1.77
N LEU A 104 -15.60 -14.62 2.24
CA LEU A 104 -14.63 -15.43 1.49
C LEU A 104 -15.24 -15.89 0.15
N LYS A 105 -16.46 -16.42 0.18
CA LYS A 105 -17.18 -16.86 -1.03
C LYS A 105 -17.45 -15.72 -2.00
N LEU A 106 -17.99 -14.61 -1.51
CA LEU A 106 -18.24 -13.43 -2.34
C LEU A 106 -16.95 -12.92 -2.99
N MET A 107 -15.86 -12.82 -2.23
CA MET A 107 -14.57 -12.40 -2.78
C MET A 107 -14.10 -13.37 -3.89
N SER A 108 -14.26 -14.68 -3.70
CA SER A 108 -13.90 -15.71 -4.68
C SER A 108 -14.69 -15.66 -5.98
N GLN A 109 -15.90 -15.10 -5.94
CA GLN A 109 -16.74 -14.94 -7.12
C GLN A 109 -16.43 -13.67 -7.92
N ILE A 110 -15.79 -12.67 -7.28
CA ILE A 110 -15.54 -11.36 -7.90
C ILE A 110 -14.12 -11.27 -8.47
N THR A 111 -13.14 -11.93 -7.85
CA THR A 111 -11.72 -11.79 -8.20
C THR A 111 -11.11 -13.07 -8.76
N ASN A 112 -10.11 -12.89 -9.62
CA ASN A 112 -9.25 -13.98 -10.14
C ASN A 112 -7.94 -14.14 -9.37
N LYS A 113 -7.76 -13.40 -8.26
CA LYS A 113 -6.59 -13.51 -7.39
C LYS A 113 -6.76 -14.68 -6.42
N PRO A 114 -5.67 -15.39 -6.06
CA PRO A 114 -5.71 -16.39 -4.99
C PRO A 114 -6.24 -15.78 -3.69
N ILE A 115 -7.10 -16.51 -2.98
CA ILE A 115 -7.72 -16.04 -1.75
C ILE A 115 -7.21 -16.79 -0.53
N LEU A 116 -6.65 -16.04 0.42
CA LEU A 116 -6.26 -16.51 1.73
C LEU A 116 -7.47 -16.48 2.69
N CYS A 117 -7.84 -17.66 3.19
CA CYS A 117 -8.70 -17.80 4.36
C CYS A 117 -7.87 -17.52 5.61
N LYS A 118 -8.05 -16.34 6.19
CA LYS A 118 -7.32 -15.92 7.39
C LYS A 118 -8.14 -16.25 8.63
N ASP A 119 -7.82 -17.39 9.24
CA ASP A 119 -8.49 -17.93 10.44
C ASP A 119 -7.49 -18.67 11.33
N PHE A 120 -7.95 -19.14 12.49
CA PHE A 120 -7.25 -20.04 13.39
C PHE A 120 -7.58 -21.49 13.02
N PHE A 121 -6.75 -22.11 12.20
CA PHE A 121 -6.90 -23.50 11.80
C PHE A 121 -6.35 -24.42 12.90
N LEU A 122 -7.19 -25.34 13.37
CA LEU A 122 -6.92 -26.32 14.42
C LEU A 122 -7.30 -27.74 13.98
N ASP A 123 -8.25 -27.88 13.04
CA ASP A 123 -8.85 -29.14 12.64
C ASP A 123 -8.91 -29.30 11.10
N PRO A 124 -8.66 -30.52 10.55
CA PRO A 124 -8.84 -30.83 9.13
C PRO A 124 -10.14 -30.36 8.50
N TYR A 125 -11.26 -30.42 9.25
CA TYR A 125 -12.56 -29.94 8.84
C TYR A 125 -12.52 -28.53 8.25
N GLN A 126 -11.79 -27.63 8.92
CA GLN A 126 -11.72 -26.22 8.51
C GLN A 126 -11.06 -26.05 7.15
N ILE A 127 -10.16 -26.94 6.74
CA ILE A 127 -9.49 -26.86 5.43
C ILE A 127 -10.49 -27.17 4.32
N PHE A 128 -11.25 -28.26 4.47
CA PHE A 128 -12.33 -28.60 3.55
C PHE A 128 -13.41 -27.50 3.53
N PHE A 129 -13.78 -26.98 4.70
CA PHE A 129 -14.74 -25.90 4.82
C PHE A 129 -14.25 -24.62 4.11
N ALA A 130 -13.01 -24.19 4.34
CA ALA A 130 -12.43 -23.04 3.65
C ALA A 130 -12.38 -23.24 2.13
N ARG A 131 -12.03 -24.44 1.66
CA ARG A 131 -12.03 -24.77 0.23
C ARG A 131 -13.43 -24.71 -0.38
N TYR A 132 -14.44 -25.22 0.33
CA TYR A 132 -15.84 -25.16 -0.08
C TYR A 132 -16.32 -23.71 -0.29
N TYR A 133 -15.88 -22.79 0.57
CA TYR A 133 -16.14 -21.35 0.44
C TYR A 133 -15.17 -20.61 -0.51
N GLY A 134 -14.30 -21.34 -1.24
CA GLY A 134 -13.49 -20.77 -2.32
C GLY A 134 -12.08 -20.34 -1.93
N ALA A 135 -11.56 -20.70 -0.75
CA ALA A 135 -10.17 -20.41 -0.39
C ALA A 135 -9.17 -21.14 -1.30
N ASP A 136 -8.07 -20.48 -1.64
CA ASP A 136 -6.94 -21.07 -2.36
C ASP A 136 -5.69 -21.19 -1.47
N ILE A 137 -5.66 -20.41 -0.39
CA ILE A 137 -4.58 -20.37 0.59
C ILE A 137 -5.20 -20.47 1.99
N ILE A 138 -4.54 -21.20 2.89
CA ILE A 138 -4.85 -21.18 4.33
C ILE A 138 -3.69 -20.62 5.16
N LEU A 139 -4.02 -20.14 6.36
CA LEU A 139 -3.06 -19.70 7.37
C LEU A 139 -2.85 -20.81 8.40
N LEU A 140 -1.60 -21.23 8.62
CA LEU A 140 -1.24 -22.10 9.75
C LEU A 140 -0.32 -21.34 10.71
N ILE A 141 -0.69 -21.27 11.99
CA ILE A 141 -0.02 -20.42 12.98
C ILE A 141 0.80 -21.30 13.94
N LEU A 142 2.12 -21.16 13.95
CA LEU A 142 2.98 -22.02 14.78
C LEU A 142 2.88 -21.74 16.28
N THR A 143 2.36 -20.57 16.67
CA THR A 143 2.07 -20.27 18.08
C THR A 143 0.99 -21.18 18.68
N ILE A 144 0.08 -21.73 17.86
CA ILE A 144 -1.07 -22.53 18.34
C ILE A 144 -1.01 -24.00 17.89
N LEU A 145 -0.11 -24.34 16.98
CA LEU A 145 0.02 -25.68 16.41
C LEU A 145 1.32 -26.34 16.87
N SER A 146 1.24 -27.61 17.24
CA SER A 146 2.41 -28.48 17.29
C SER A 146 2.93 -28.76 15.87
N ASP A 147 4.16 -29.27 15.77
CA ASP A 147 4.74 -29.67 14.48
C ASP A 147 3.93 -30.80 13.82
N THR A 148 3.42 -31.75 14.62
CA THR A 148 2.58 -32.85 14.14
C THR A 148 1.26 -32.35 13.56
N GLN A 149 0.55 -31.48 14.29
CA GLN A 149 -0.70 -30.86 13.80
C GLN A 149 -0.46 -30.05 12.54
N TYR A 150 0.60 -29.24 12.51
CA TYR A 150 0.97 -28.45 11.33
C TYR A 150 1.19 -29.34 10.10
N ILE A 151 1.93 -30.45 10.24
CA ILE A 151 2.19 -31.37 9.13
C ILE A 151 0.90 -31.97 8.59
N ILE A 152 0.00 -32.43 9.47
CA ILE A 152 -1.30 -32.99 9.09
C ILE A 152 -2.12 -31.96 8.30
N LEU A 153 -2.33 -30.77 8.87
CA LEU A 153 -3.12 -29.73 8.26
C LEU A 153 -2.52 -29.28 6.91
N ARG A 154 -1.21 -29.10 6.86
CA ARG A 154 -0.52 -28.73 5.61
C ARG A 154 -0.69 -29.79 4.52
N ASN A 155 -0.56 -31.08 4.86
CA ASN A 155 -0.69 -32.15 3.88
C ASN A 155 -2.10 -32.20 3.29
N ILE A 156 -3.13 -32.01 4.10
CA ILE A 156 -4.52 -31.95 3.64
C ILE A 156 -4.75 -30.73 2.73
N ALA A 157 -4.20 -29.56 3.08
CA ALA A 157 -4.27 -28.39 2.21
C ALA A 157 -3.59 -28.66 0.85
N HIS A 158 -2.42 -29.29 0.85
CA HIS A 158 -1.72 -29.66 -0.38
C HIS A 158 -2.47 -30.69 -1.22
N GLN A 159 -3.18 -31.65 -0.62
CA GLN A 159 -4.06 -32.59 -1.34
C GLN A 159 -5.15 -31.85 -2.13
N LEU A 160 -5.66 -30.74 -1.59
CA LEU A 160 -6.62 -29.84 -2.26
C LEU A 160 -5.95 -28.81 -3.20
N ASN A 161 -4.65 -28.97 -3.48
CA ASN A 161 -3.80 -28.04 -4.23
C ASN A 161 -3.74 -26.61 -3.63
N MET A 162 -4.15 -26.45 -2.37
CA MET A 162 -4.12 -25.16 -1.68
C MET A 162 -2.71 -24.85 -1.21
N SER A 163 -2.37 -23.56 -1.20
CA SER A 163 -1.11 -23.10 -0.60
C SER A 163 -1.28 -22.84 0.90
N VAL A 164 -0.16 -22.83 1.62
CA VAL A 164 -0.11 -22.58 3.05
C VAL A 164 0.83 -21.39 3.30
N ILE A 165 0.32 -20.40 4.04
CA ILE A 165 1.14 -19.37 4.65
C ILE A 165 1.35 -19.76 6.11
N THR A 166 2.60 -19.88 6.51
CA THR A 166 2.99 -20.26 7.88
C THR A 166 3.28 -19.01 8.69
N GLU A 167 2.44 -18.71 9.68
CA GLU A 167 2.60 -17.55 10.55
C GLU A 167 3.53 -17.87 11.72
N VAL A 168 4.46 -16.95 11.96
CA VAL A 168 5.39 -16.96 13.11
C VAL A 168 5.45 -15.57 13.75
N SER A 169 5.72 -15.54 15.05
CA SER A 169 5.75 -14.34 15.89
C SER A 169 7.10 -14.11 16.58
N ASN A 170 7.96 -15.12 16.61
CA ASN A 170 9.26 -15.09 17.28
C ASN A 170 10.30 -16.00 16.59
N LYS A 171 11.57 -15.93 17.05
CA LYS A 171 12.69 -16.69 16.47
C LYS A 171 12.54 -18.20 16.61
N ILE A 172 11.94 -18.70 17.69
CA ILE A 172 11.76 -20.13 17.92
C ILE A 172 10.78 -20.69 16.88
N GLU A 173 9.66 -20.02 16.69
CA GLU A 173 8.67 -20.37 15.67
C GLU A 173 9.25 -20.24 14.25
N PHE A 174 10.06 -19.21 13.99
CA PHE A 174 10.75 -19.07 12.70
C PHE A 174 11.66 -20.27 12.41
N LYS A 175 12.47 -20.71 13.38
CA LYS A 175 13.31 -21.92 13.25
C LYS A 175 12.46 -23.17 13.01
N ARG A 176 11.35 -23.32 13.73
CA ARG A 176 10.39 -24.42 13.49
C ARG A 176 9.86 -24.39 12.05
N ALA A 177 9.45 -23.23 11.53
CA ALA A 177 8.96 -23.09 10.17
C ALA A 177 10.01 -23.50 9.12
N ILE A 178 11.29 -23.18 9.35
CA ILE A 178 12.41 -23.61 8.50
C ILE A 178 12.60 -25.13 8.56
N ASN A 179 12.63 -25.72 9.75
CA ASN A 179 12.76 -27.18 9.92
C ASN A 179 11.59 -27.94 9.28
N LEU A 180 10.39 -27.36 9.37
CA LEU A 180 9.19 -27.86 8.72
C LEU A 180 9.23 -27.64 7.20
N LYS A 181 10.22 -26.97 6.61
CA LYS A 181 10.32 -26.66 5.18
C LYS A 181 9.12 -25.86 4.66
N ALA A 182 8.64 -24.89 5.45
CA ALA A 182 7.59 -23.98 5.03
C ALA A 182 8.00 -23.19 3.77
N LYS A 183 7.17 -23.23 2.71
CA LYS A 183 7.43 -22.51 1.46
C LYS A 183 7.24 -21.01 1.59
N ILE A 184 6.27 -20.59 2.41
CA ILE A 184 5.96 -19.19 2.68
C ILE A 184 5.87 -19.00 4.20
N ILE A 185 6.72 -18.14 4.73
CA ILE A 185 6.74 -17.76 6.14
C ILE A 185 6.29 -16.31 6.25
N MET A 186 5.24 -16.08 7.03
CA MET A 186 4.73 -14.75 7.36
C MET A 186 5.09 -14.40 8.80
N ILE A 187 5.85 -13.33 8.96
CA ILE A 187 6.25 -12.82 10.27
C ILE A 187 5.20 -11.81 10.73
N ASN A 188 4.52 -12.13 11.83
CA ASN A 188 3.52 -11.25 12.42
C ASN A 188 4.20 -10.26 13.39
N ASN A 189 4.17 -8.98 13.04
CA ASN A 189 4.69 -7.90 13.89
C ASN A 189 3.76 -7.57 15.06
N ARG A 190 2.57 -8.19 15.14
CA ARG A 190 1.66 -8.10 16.27
C ARG A 190 1.90 -9.29 17.20
N ASN A 191 2.18 -9.00 18.46
CA ASN A 191 2.21 -10.03 19.50
C ASN A 191 0.77 -10.46 19.81
N LEU A 192 0.42 -11.72 19.58
CA LEU A 192 -0.94 -12.23 19.77
C LEU A 192 -1.36 -12.36 21.25
N LYS A 193 -0.42 -12.32 22.19
CA LYS A 193 -0.71 -12.39 23.64
C LYS A 193 -1.16 -11.04 24.21
N ASN A 194 -0.61 -9.93 23.71
CA ASN A 194 -0.87 -8.58 24.25
C ASN A 194 -1.25 -7.54 23.19
N PHE A 195 -1.33 -7.93 21.92
CA PHE A 195 -1.71 -7.12 20.76
C PHE A 195 -0.81 -5.89 20.46
N THR A 196 0.33 -5.78 21.12
CA THR A 196 1.34 -4.75 20.79
C THR A 196 1.89 -5.00 19.39
N ILE A 197 2.18 -3.91 18.66
CA ILE A 197 2.66 -3.98 17.28
C ILE A 197 4.04 -3.32 17.21
N ASN A 198 5.03 -4.07 16.74
CA ASN A 198 6.37 -3.56 16.47
C ASN A 198 6.87 -4.06 15.12
N ILE A 199 6.93 -3.16 14.12
CA ILE A 199 7.41 -3.50 12.77
C ILE A 199 8.88 -3.96 12.74
N TYR A 200 9.67 -3.60 13.76
CA TYR A 200 11.06 -4.05 13.89
C TYR A 200 11.17 -5.52 14.30
N ASN A 201 10.06 -6.18 14.69
CA ASN A 201 10.05 -7.61 14.99
C ASN A 201 10.50 -8.44 13.78
N THR A 202 10.06 -8.07 12.58
CA THR A 202 10.52 -8.69 11.33
C THR A 202 12.04 -8.65 11.19
N ILE A 203 12.66 -7.49 11.43
CA ILE A 203 14.11 -7.32 11.35
C ILE A 203 14.80 -8.14 12.45
N ASN A 204 14.28 -8.07 13.68
CA ASN A 204 14.85 -8.79 14.81
C ASN A 204 14.84 -10.30 14.61
N ILE A 205 13.75 -10.86 14.07
CA ILE A 205 13.61 -12.29 13.80
C ILE A 205 14.59 -12.73 12.72
N LEU A 206 14.72 -11.96 11.65
CA LEU A 206 15.59 -12.31 10.51
C LEU A 206 17.08 -12.05 10.76
N ASN A 207 17.42 -11.30 11.81
CA ASN A 207 18.81 -10.99 12.13
C ASN A 207 19.61 -12.29 12.42
N ASN A 208 20.74 -12.45 11.73
CA ASN A 208 21.64 -13.61 11.78
C ASN A 208 21.01 -14.95 11.38
N ILE A 209 19.96 -14.94 10.54
CA ILE A 209 19.38 -16.17 9.99
C ILE A 209 19.63 -16.27 8.50
N ASN A 210 20.36 -17.30 8.09
CA ASN A 210 20.47 -17.69 6.68
C ASN A 210 19.17 -18.36 6.26
N VAL A 211 18.33 -17.61 5.56
CA VAL A 211 17.11 -18.15 4.96
C VAL A 211 17.47 -18.73 3.60
N ASN A 212 17.03 -19.96 3.33
CA ASN A 212 17.16 -20.56 2.00
C ASN A 212 16.46 -19.66 0.96
N TYR A 213 17.13 -19.41 -0.16
CA TYR A 213 16.64 -18.60 -1.29
C TYR A 213 15.30 -19.07 -1.87
N LYS A 214 14.83 -20.28 -1.53
CA LYS A 214 13.52 -20.81 -1.96
C LYS A 214 12.34 -20.45 -1.04
N THR A 215 12.57 -19.91 0.17
CA THR A 215 11.50 -19.57 1.10
C THR A 215 11.06 -18.11 0.92
N ILE A 216 9.77 -17.91 0.63
CA ILE A 216 9.18 -16.58 0.54
C ILE A 216 8.91 -16.05 1.96
N LEU A 217 9.27 -14.79 2.18
CA LEU A 217 9.14 -14.10 3.45
C LEU A 217 8.14 -12.97 3.32
N ILE A 218 7.15 -12.91 4.21
CA ILE A 218 6.10 -11.89 4.22
C ILE A 218 6.08 -11.20 5.58
N SER A 219 6.08 -9.87 5.61
CA SER A 219 5.86 -9.10 6.85
C SER A 219 4.39 -8.74 7.00
N ALA A 220 3.79 -9.02 8.15
CA ALA A 220 2.40 -8.71 8.46
C ALA A 220 2.25 -7.80 9.68
N SER A 221 1.15 -7.05 9.73
CA SER A 221 0.79 -6.12 10.81
C SER A 221 1.68 -4.87 10.91
N GLY A 222 1.08 -3.73 11.26
CA GLY A 222 1.80 -2.49 11.60
C GLY A 222 2.27 -1.61 10.43
N ILE A 223 2.10 -2.07 9.20
CA ILE A 223 2.40 -1.31 7.99
C ILE A 223 1.23 -0.35 7.71
N LYS A 224 1.51 0.94 7.80
CA LYS A 224 0.58 2.07 7.64
C LYS A 224 0.98 3.02 6.52
N GLN A 225 2.27 3.06 6.15
CA GLN A 225 2.81 4.02 5.19
C GLN A 225 3.93 3.39 4.34
N HIS A 226 4.15 3.94 3.14
CA HIS A 226 5.18 3.46 2.21
C HIS A 226 6.60 3.50 2.79
N THR A 227 6.93 4.48 3.62
CA THR A 227 8.27 4.53 4.26
C THR A 227 8.57 3.30 5.13
N GLN A 228 7.55 2.61 5.63
CA GLN A 228 7.72 1.33 6.35
C GLN A 228 7.95 0.17 5.39
N ILE A 229 7.33 0.18 4.20
CA ILE A 229 7.65 -0.76 3.10
C ILE A 229 9.13 -0.62 2.75
N GLN A 230 9.58 0.60 2.46
CA GLN A 230 10.99 0.88 2.10
C GLN A 230 11.98 0.40 3.18
N LYS A 231 11.63 0.52 4.47
CA LYS A 231 12.46 0.01 5.58
C LYS A 231 12.55 -1.52 5.60
N LEU A 232 11.47 -2.21 5.29
CA LEU A 232 11.37 -3.67 5.33
C LEU A 232 11.80 -4.32 4.02
N ASN A 233 11.89 -3.56 2.93
CA ASN A 233 12.02 -4.05 1.57
C ASN A 233 13.20 -4.99 1.34
N LYS A 234 14.32 -4.75 2.00
CA LYS A 234 15.52 -5.60 1.88
C LYS A 234 15.46 -6.90 2.68
N PHE A 235 14.48 -7.05 3.57
CA PHE A 235 14.37 -8.20 4.48
C PHE A 235 13.29 -9.19 4.05
N VAL A 236 12.26 -8.74 3.31
CA VAL A 236 11.10 -9.56 2.96
C VAL A 236 10.75 -9.47 1.48
N HIS A 237 10.09 -10.52 0.99
CA HIS A 237 9.59 -10.63 -0.38
C HIS A 237 8.21 -9.99 -0.55
N GLY A 238 7.49 -9.74 0.55
CA GLY A 238 6.22 -9.05 0.50
C GLY A 238 5.57 -8.76 1.83
N TYR A 239 4.29 -8.38 1.75
CA TYR A 239 3.56 -7.77 2.86
C TYR A 239 2.12 -8.26 2.92
N LEU A 240 1.58 -8.42 4.14
CA LEU A 240 0.14 -8.54 4.38
C LEU A 240 -0.36 -7.27 5.08
N ILE A 241 -1.29 -6.56 4.43
CA ILE A 241 -1.74 -5.23 4.85
C ILE A 241 -3.27 -5.19 4.86
N GLY A 242 -3.87 -4.82 5.99
CA GLY A 242 -5.34 -4.73 6.15
C GLY A 242 -5.79 -3.36 6.63
N THR A 243 -5.74 -3.16 7.95
CA THR A 243 -6.24 -1.94 8.64
C THR A 243 -5.95 -0.62 7.91
N ALA A 244 -4.70 -0.39 7.48
CA ALA A 244 -4.31 0.89 6.89
C ALA A 244 -4.97 1.17 5.52
N LEU A 245 -5.45 0.13 4.83
CA LEU A 245 -6.14 0.26 3.56
C LEU A 245 -7.61 0.66 3.76
N LEU A 246 -8.21 0.18 4.85
CA LEU A 246 -9.64 0.31 5.14
C LEU A 246 -9.97 1.47 6.10
N SER A 247 -8.98 2.13 6.70
CA SER A 247 -9.20 3.16 7.73
C SER A 247 -9.77 4.49 7.24
N ASN A 248 -9.81 4.76 5.93
CA ASN A 248 -10.34 6.00 5.35
C ASN A 248 -11.35 5.70 4.22
N LYS A 249 -12.17 6.70 3.85
CA LYS A 249 -13.18 6.57 2.77
C LYS A 249 -12.59 6.21 1.39
N ASN A 250 -11.37 6.62 1.06
CA ASN A 250 -10.76 6.37 -0.24
C ASN A 250 -9.74 5.23 -0.21
N ILE A 251 -10.21 4.01 -0.45
CA ILE A 251 -9.41 2.78 -0.40
C ILE A 251 -8.34 2.78 -1.50
N LEU A 252 -8.69 3.21 -2.70
CA LEU A 252 -7.77 3.28 -3.83
C LEU A 252 -6.57 4.18 -3.51
N LEU A 253 -6.83 5.35 -2.93
CA LEU A 253 -5.79 6.27 -2.50
C LEU A 253 -4.88 5.63 -1.43
N ASN A 254 -5.44 4.94 -0.43
CA ASN A 254 -4.65 4.27 0.60
C ASN A 254 -3.75 3.16 0.01
N VAL A 255 -4.30 2.35 -0.90
CA VAL A 255 -3.55 1.30 -1.62
C VAL A 255 -2.37 1.92 -2.37
N LYS A 256 -2.62 2.95 -3.19
CA LYS A 256 -1.57 3.62 -3.96
C LYS A 256 -0.52 4.27 -3.04
N LYS A 257 -0.94 4.96 -1.98
CA LYS A 257 -0.05 5.60 -1.01
C LYS A 257 0.88 4.61 -0.35
N ILE A 258 0.41 3.41 -0.01
CA ILE A 258 1.24 2.37 0.61
C ILE A 258 2.18 1.73 -0.41
N MET A 259 1.70 1.44 -1.61
CA MET A 259 2.46 0.66 -2.60
C MET A 259 3.47 1.48 -3.37
N PHE A 260 3.14 2.73 -3.71
CA PHE A 260 3.98 3.57 -4.57
C PHE A 260 4.57 4.78 -3.84
N GLY A 261 3.97 5.21 -2.73
CA GLY A 261 4.33 6.47 -2.05
C GLY A 261 3.53 7.67 -2.59
N ASN A 262 3.79 8.86 -2.03
CA ASN A 262 3.04 10.07 -2.38
C ASN A 262 3.61 10.77 -3.62
N ASN A 263 3.62 10.08 -4.76
CA ASN A 263 4.27 10.61 -5.97
C ASN A 263 3.34 11.50 -6.79
N LYS A 264 3.96 12.44 -7.50
CA LYS A 264 3.33 13.42 -8.38
C LYS A 264 3.86 13.28 -9.80
N ILE A 265 2.97 13.32 -10.78
CA ILE A 265 3.31 13.62 -12.17
C ILE A 265 2.87 15.07 -12.45
N CYS A 266 3.84 15.96 -12.69
CA CYS A 266 3.60 17.38 -12.94
C CYS A 266 3.47 17.70 -14.43
N GLY A 267 2.83 18.83 -14.76
CA GLY A 267 2.73 19.34 -16.13
C GLY A 267 1.80 18.52 -17.01
N LEU A 268 0.66 18.08 -16.47
CA LEU A 268 -0.35 17.36 -17.23
C LEU A 268 -1.11 18.32 -18.15
N LYS A 269 -1.15 18.01 -19.45
CA LYS A 269 -1.85 18.82 -20.47
C LYS A 269 -3.01 18.11 -21.16
N LYS A 270 -3.09 16.78 -21.02
CA LYS A 270 -4.07 15.94 -21.72
C LYS A 270 -4.77 14.98 -20.76
N ASN A 271 -6.04 14.65 -21.05
CA ASN A 271 -6.83 13.68 -20.27
C ASN A 271 -6.13 12.32 -20.21
N TYR A 272 -5.57 11.87 -21.33
CA TYR A 272 -4.86 10.60 -21.42
C TYR A 272 -3.64 10.54 -20.48
N ASP A 273 -2.84 11.61 -20.42
CA ASP A 273 -1.65 11.67 -19.55
C ASP A 273 -2.04 11.58 -18.07
N ALA A 274 -3.13 12.26 -17.68
CA ALA A 274 -3.66 12.20 -16.31
C ALA A 274 -4.19 10.79 -15.98
N TYR A 275 -4.96 10.20 -16.90
CA TYR A 275 -5.48 8.84 -16.74
C TYR A 275 -4.35 7.83 -16.55
N ILE A 276 -3.35 7.83 -17.43
CA ILE A 276 -2.20 6.92 -17.36
C ILE A 276 -1.38 7.16 -16.08
N SER A 277 -1.14 8.42 -15.71
CA SER A 277 -0.47 8.75 -14.44
C SER A 277 -1.21 8.17 -13.26
N SER A 278 -2.55 8.25 -13.26
CA SER A 278 -3.37 7.63 -12.23
C SER A 278 -3.26 6.10 -12.26
N GLN A 279 -3.40 5.46 -13.41
CA GLN A 279 -3.33 3.99 -13.51
C GLN A 279 -1.97 3.44 -13.07
N ALA A 280 -0.88 4.15 -13.38
CA ALA A 280 0.47 3.76 -12.99
C ALA A 280 0.69 3.78 -11.48
N GLY A 281 -0.06 4.61 -10.75
CA GLY A 281 0.02 4.69 -9.28
C GLY A 281 0.26 6.10 -8.74
N SER A 282 0.27 7.13 -9.59
CA SER A 282 0.41 8.51 -9.12
C SER A 282 -0.71 8.88 -8.18
N ILE A 283 -0.35 9.66 -7.15
CA ILE A 283 -1.28 10.22 -6.18
C ILE A 283 -1.67 11.62 -6.63
N PHE A 284 -0.67 12.41 -7.05
CA PHE A 284 -0.86 13.80 -7.41
C PHE A 284 -0.73 14.01 -8.92
N GLY A 285 -1.53 14.93 -9.45
CA GLY A 285 -1.43 15.45 -10.81
C GLY A 285 -1.17 16.95 -10.79
N GLY A 286 -0.05 17.40 -11.35
CA GLY A 286 0.28 18.83 -11.41
C GLY A 286 -0.25 19.51 -12.66
N LEU A 287 -0.97 20.61 -12.49
CA LEU A 287 -1.50 21.48 -13.55
C LEU A 287 -0.78 22.83 -13.47
N ILE A 288 -0.09 23.24 -14.53
CA ILE A 288 0.76 24.44 -14.51
C ILE A 288 0.00 25.63 -15.13
N PHE A 289 -0.29 26.66 -14.31
CA PHE A 289 -1.04 27.85 -14.72
C PHE A 289 -0.16 29.07 -15.03
N THR A 290 1.14 28.85 -15.21
CA THR A 290 2.12 29.88 -15.60
C THR A 290 2.27 29.93 -17.12
N LYS A 291 1.82 31.01 -17.76
CA LYS A 291 1.82 31.18 -19.24
C LYS A 291 3.21 31.06 -19.87
N GLN A 292 4.28 31.41 -19.15
CA GLN A 292 5.67 31.31 -19.61
C GLN A 292 6.15 29.86 -19.72
N SER A 293 5.45 28.90 -19.10
CA SER A 293 5.83 27.49 -19.16
C SER A 293 5.34 26.87 -20.47
N ILE A 294 6.23 26.15 -21.16
CA ILE A 294 5.84 25.25 -22.28
C ILE A 294 4.83 24.17 -21.85
N ARG A 295 4.72 23.93 -20.54
CA ARG A 295 3.78 22.99 -19.91
C ARG A 295 2.51 23.67 -19.41
N TYR A 296 2.29 24.94 -19.75
CA TYR A 296 1.09 25.69 -19.42
C TYR A 296 -0.19 24.96 -19.87
N ILE A 297 -1.22 25.03 -19.04
CA ILE A 297 -2.57 24.58 -19.36
C ILE A 297 -3.58 25.71 -19.13
N SER A 298 -4.52 25.87 -20.06
CA SER A 298 -5.63 26.81 -19.86
C SER A 298 -6.67 26.25 -18.90
N LEU A 299 -7.45 27.13 -18.26
CA LEU A 299 -8.46 26.73 -17.28
C LEU A 299 -9.49 25.75 -17.86
N VAL A 300 -9.91 25.97 -19.11
CA VAL A 300 -10.87 25.10 -19.81
C VAL A 300 -10.33 23.67 -19.96
N HIS A 301 -9.07 23.51 -20.40
CA HIS A 301 -8.46 22.19 -20.53
C HIS A 301 -8.22 21.54 -19.17
N ALA A 302 -7.86 22.32 -18.15
CA ALA A 302 -7.67 21.81 -16.80
C ALA A 302 -8.99 21.26 -16.20
N ILE A 303 -10.12 21.96 -16.38
CA ILE A 303 -11.45 21.46 -16.00
C ILE A 303 -11.75 20.12 -16.68
N ASN A 304 -11.46 20.01 -17.97
CA ASN A 304 -11.66 18.77 -18.73
C ASN A 304 -10.85 17.59 -18.12
N ILE A 305 -9.58 17.81 -17.78
CA ILE A 305 -8.73 16.78 -17.15
C ILE A 305 -9.30 16.33 -15.81
N VAL A 306 -9.63 17.28 -14.93
CA VAL A 306 -10.07 16.96 -13.57
C VAL A 306 -11.41 16.22 -13.57
N ASN A 307 -12.33 16.58 -14.48
CA ASN A 307 -13.61 15.90 -14.63
C ASN A 307 -13.46 14.47 -15.17
N ASN A 308 -12.50 14.23 -16.07
CA ASN A 308 -12.29 12.91 -16.67
C ASN A 308 -11.46 11.96 -15.80
N THR A 309 -10.56 12.48 -14.96
CA THR A 309 -9.71 11.65 -14.08
C THR A 309 -9.82 12.14 -12.64
N THR A 310 -10.86 11.71 -11.94
CA THR A 310 -11.15 12.11 -10.56
C THR A 310 -10.32 11.40 -9.49
N THR A 311 -9.49 10.44 -9.90
CA THR A 311 -8.70 9.58 -9.00
C THR A 311 -7.36 10.20 -8.58
N LEU A 312 -6.94 11.31 -9.18
CA LEU A 312 -5.77 12.09 -8.80
C LEU A 312 -6.16 13.22 -7.85
N LEU A 313 -5.24 13.55 -6.94
CA LEU A 313 -5.29 14.78 -6.17
C LEU A 313 -4.57 15.88 -6.95
N TYR A 314 -5.31 16.82 -7.52
CA TYR A 314 -4.74 17.84 -8.40
C TYR A 314 -4.05 18.97 -7.64
N ILE A 315 -2.89 19.39 -8.14
CA ILE A 315 -2.06 20.46 -7.61
C ILE A 315 -1.98 21.57 -8.66
N GLY A 316 -2.48 22.76 -8.33
CA GLY A 316 -2.32 23.93 -9.20
C GLY A 316 -0.96 24.57 -8.97
N VAL A 317 -0.11 24.63 -9.99
CA VAL A 317 1.24 25.21 -9.90
C VAL A 317 1.19 26.63 -10.45
N PHE A 318 1.64 27.58 -9.63
CA PHE A 318 1.63 29.01 -9.89
C PHE A 318 3.04 29.58 -9.74
N TYR A 319 3.35 30.61 -10.53
CA TYR A 319 4.64 31.30 -10.49
C TYR A 319 4.36 32.80 -10.51
N ASN A 320 4.45 33.44 -9.35
CA ASN A 320 4.17 34.87 -9.17
C ASN A 320 2.79 35.29 -9.72
N ASN A 321 1.82 34.36 -9.76
CA ASN A 321 0.46 34.68 -10.16
C ASN A 321 -0.21 35.53 -9.07
N SER A 322 -1.10 36.43 -9.50
CA SER A 322 -1.90 37.21 -8.56
C SER A 322 -2.82 36.30 -7.73
N ILE A 323 -3.13 36.72 -6.49
CA ILE A 323 -4.04 35.97 -5.63
C ILE A 323 -5.43 35.84 -6.27
N THR A 324 -5.87 36.85 -7.02
CA THR A 324 -7.13 36.82 -7.76
C THR A 324 -7.15 35.74 -8.82
N ASP A 325 -6.05 35.53 -9.55
CA ASP A 325 -5.95 34.45 -10.54
C ASP A 325 -5.93 33.06 -9.89
N ILE A 326 -5.25 32.90 -8.76
CA ILE A 326 -5.27 31.65 -7.98
C ILE A 326 -6.71 31.32 -7.56
N ILE A 327 -7.45 32.30 -7.04
CA ILE A 327 -8.85 32.13 -6.62
C ILE A 327 -9.75 31.74 -7.79
N LYS A 328 -9.58 32.37 -8.96
CA LYS A 328 -10.35 32.00 -10.18
C LYS A 328 -10.20 30.52 -10.53
N VAL A 329 -8.99 29.96 -10.39
CA VAL A 329 -8.75 28.53 -10.64
C VAL A 329 -9.43 27.67 -9.57
N ILE A 330 -9.24 28.00 -8.29
CA ILE A 330 -9.82 27.26 -7.16
C ILE A 330 -11.35 27.20 -7.25
N GLN A 331 -11.99 28.27 -7.71
CA GLN A 331 -13.46 28.32 -7.87
C GLN A 331 -13.99 27.39 -8.97
N LYS A 332 -13.13 26.95 -9.91
CA LYS A 332 -13.53 26.13 -11.05
C LYS A 332 -13.02 24.70 -10.99
N ILE A 333 -11.98 24.43 -10.19
CA ILE A 333 -11.32 23.13 -10.12
C ILE A 333 -11.15 22.73 -8.65
N PRO A 334 -11.54 21.50 -8.25
CA PRO A 334 -11.32 20.98 -6.91
C PRO A 334 -9.84 20.63 -6.69
N LEU A 335 -9.00 21.66 -6.51
CA LEU A 335 -7.59 21.48 -6.21
C LEU A 335 -7.40 20.93 -4.80
N PHE A 336 -6.51 19.96 -4.65
CA PHE A 336 -6.04 19.48 -3.35
C PHE A 336 -5.05 20.47 -2.71
N ALA A 337 -4.19 21.06 -3.54
CA ALA A 337 -3.25 22.08 -3.10
C ALA A 337 -2.97 23.10 -4.21
N ILE A 338 -2.46 24.25 -3.77
CA ILE A 338 -1.73 25.18 -4.63
C ILE A 338 -0.24 25.03 -4.37
N GLN A 339 0.58 25.03 -5.40
CA GLN A 339 2.03 25.02 -5.33
C GLN A 339 2.56 26.37 -5.81
N LEU A 340 3.12 27.13 -4.87
CA LEU A 340 3.80 28.39 -5.12
C LEU A 340 5.24 28.10 -5.55
N HIS A 341 5.57 28.42 -6.79
CA HIS A 341 6.85 28.10 -7.42
C HIS A 341 7.70 29.35 -7.70
N GLY A 342 7.15 30.55 -7.51
CA GLY A 342 7.87 31.79 -7.72
C GLY A 342 8.61 32.29 -6.47
N ASN A 343 8.69 33.60 -6.38
CA ASN A 343 9.32 34.34 -5.29
C ASN A 343 8.29 34.79 -4.25
N GLU A 344 7.15 34.10 -4.16
CA GLU A 344 6.09 34.44 -3.20
C GLU A 344 6.63 34.39 -1.77
N ASP A 345 6.49 35.49 -1.04
CA ASP A 345 7.01 35.70 0.30
C ASP A 345 5.98 35.32 1.39
N GLN A 346 6.35 35.53 2.66
CA GLN A 346 5.47 35.21 3.79
C GLN A 346 4.17 36.04 3.78
N ASN A 347 4.25 37.31 3.36
CA ASN A 347 3.08 38.18 3.29
C ASN A 347 2.09 37.67 2.24
N PHE A 348 2.59 37.28 1.07
CA PHE A 348 1.78 36.64 0.04
C PHE A 348 1.12 35.36 0.56
N ILE A 349 1.90 34.48 1.21
CA ILE A 349 1.39 33.22 1.77
C ILE A 349 0.26 33.48 2.78
N ASN A 350 0.44 34.43 3.70
CA ASN A 350 -0.59 34.81 4.67
C ASN A 350 -1.87 35.31 3.98
N ASN A 351 -1.70 36.19 2.99
CA ASN A 351 -2.82 36.77 2.25
C ASN A 351 -3.60 35.73 1.44
N VAL A 352 -2.90 34.77 0.83
CA VAL A 352 -3.53 33.64 0.13
C VAL A 352 -4.23 32.72 1.12
N LYS A 353 -3.59 32.36 2.23
CA LYS A 353 -4.16 31.47 3.25
C LYS A 353 -5.49 31.97 3.78
N ASN A 354 -5.63 33.28 3.95
CA ASN A 354 -6.85 33.92 4.42
C ASN A 354 -7.99 33.89 3.40
N LYS A 355 -7.68 33.72 2.10
CA LYS A 355 -8.67 33.79 1.02
C LYS A 355 -9.05 32.43 0.42
N ILE A 356 -8.22 31.40 0.60
CA ILE A 356 -8.51 30.06 0.07
C ILE A 356 -9.27 29.19 1.09
N PRO A 357 -10.08 28.22 0.64
CA PRO A 357 -10.74 27.26 1.53
C PRO A 357 -9.74 26.50 2.41
N LYS A 358 -10.08 26.28 3.70
CA LYS A 358 -9.18 25.66 4.70
C LYS A 358 -8.69 24.25 4.33
N HIS A 359 -9.43 23.52 3.50
CA HIS A 359 -9.07 22.16 3.08
C HIS A 359 -8.02 22.14 1.96
N ILE A 360 -7.78 23.27 1.27
CA ILE A 360 -6.76 23.38 0.22
C ILE A 360 -5.41 23.63 0.89
N GLN A 361 -4.45 22.77 0.57
CA GLN A 361 -3.09 22.89 1.08
C GLN A 361 -2.30 23.97 0.33
N ILE A 362 -1.31 24.55 1.01
CA ILE A 362 -0.32 25.44 0.41
C ILE A 362 1.01 24.71 0.37
N TRP A 363 1.54 24.53 -0.83
CA TRP A 363 2.86 23.97 -1.07
C TRP A 363 3.80 25.07 -1.52
N LYS A 364 5.06 25.05 -1.07
CA LYS A 364 6.08 26.02 -1.46
C LYS A 364 7.29 25.33 -2.07
N THR A 365 7.72 25.83 -3.23
CA THR A 365 8.91 25.30 -3.92
C THR A 365 10.16 26.03 -3.46
N TYR A 366 11.23 25.28 -3.20
CA TYR A 366 12.58 25.76 -3.04
C TYR A 366 13.47 25.26 -4.18
N ASN A 367 14.13 26.21 -4.83
CA ASN A 367 15.09 25.98 -5.89
C ASN A 367 16.47 25.77 -5.26
N ILE A 368 16.90 24.53 -5.15
CA ILE A 368 18.13 24.12 -4.48
C ILE A 368 19.30 24.17 -5.47
N ASN A 369 20.33 24.94 -5.11
CA ASN A 369 21.62 24.91 -5.77
C ASN A 369 22.61 24.13 -4.88
N ASN A 370 23.53 24.83 -4.22
CA ASN A 370 24.56 24.21 -3.37
C ASN A 370 24.19 24.15 -1.88
N THR A 371 23.16 24.90 -1.45
CA THR A 371 22.72 24.98 -0.05
C THR A 371 21.21 24.88 0.04
N ILE A 372 20.72 24.41 1.19
CA ILE A 372 19.28 24.35 1.45
C ILE A 372 18.83 25.68 2.07
N PRO A 373 17.77 26.31 1.54
CA PRO A 373 17.29 27.59 2.06
C PRO A 373 16.97 27.51 3.55
N GLN A 374 17.47 28.49 4.30
CA GLN A 374 17.18 28.62 5.74
C GLN A 374 15.82 29.27 6.00
N GLN A 375 15.23 29.92 5.00
CA GLN A 375 13.95 30.62 5.13
C GLN A 375 12.88 29.62 5.60
N LYS A 376 12.18 29.98 6.68
CA LYS A 376 11.08 29.20 7.23
C LYS A 376 9.78 29.95 6.94
N PHE A 377 8.94 29.36 6.10
CA PHE A 377 7.59 29.86 5.89
C PHE A 377 6.62 29.20 6.86
N SER A 378 5.74 30.00 7.47
CA SER A 378 4.57 29.49 8.17
C SER A 378 3.45 29.18 7.18
N HIS A 379 2.47 28.38 7.62
CA HIS A 379 1.28 27.98 6.83
C HIS A 379 1.56 27.17 5.55
N ILE A 380 2.73 26.56 5.45
CA ILE A 380 3.08 25.61 4.39
C ILE A 380 2.83 24.17 4.86
N ASP A 381 2.06 23.43 4.08
CA ASP A 381 1.74 22.02 4.32
C ASP A 381 2.82 21.08 3.77
N LEU A 382 3.43 21.45 2.64
CA LEU A 382 4.46 20.66 1.97
C LEU A 382 5.47 21.55 1.24
N PHE A 383 6.75 21.19 1.30
CA PHE A 383 7.77 21.82 0.49
C PHE A 383 8.11 20.96 -0.73
N VAL A 384 8.34 21.59 -1.87
CA VAL A 384 8.87 20.93 -3.07
C VAL A 384 10.32 21.37 -3.25
N TYR A 385 11.27 20.45 -3.19
CA TYR A 385 12.69 20.77 -3.36
C TYR A 385 13.09 20.41 -4.79
N ASP A 386 13.27 21.41 -5.64
CA ASP A 386 13.61 21.27 -7.06
C ASP A 386 15.05 21.75 -7.30
N TYR A 387 15.62 21.39 -8.45
CA TYR A 387 16.88 21.95 -8.92
C TYR A 387 16.72 23.43 -9.31
N TYR A 388 17.73 24.24 -9.05
CA TYR A 388 17.64 25.71 -9.22
C TYR A 388 17.30 26.19 -10.64
N LEU A 389 17.50 25.35 -11.67
CA LEU A 389 16.98 25.55 -13.02
C LEU A 389 15.87 24.52 -13.31
N PRO A 390 14.60 24.83 -12.96
CA PRO A 390 13.47 23.95 -13.22
C PRO A 390 13.38 23.57 -14.70
N GLY A 391 13.06 22.31 -14.97
CA GLY A 391 12.88 21.82 -16.35
C GLY A 391 14.17 21.50 -17.11
N SER A 392 15.35 21.78 -16.56
CA SER A 392 16.66 21.41 -17.16
C SER A 392 16.92 19.90 -17.23
N GLY A 393 16.14 19.09 -16.50
CA GLY A 393 16.35 17.65 -16.39
C GLY A 393 17.50 17.25 -15.45
N LYS A 394 18.14 18.22 -14.77
CA LYS A 394 19.23 17.99 -13.82
C LYS A 394 18.70 17.86 -12.38
N THR A 395 19.47 17.16 -11.54
CA THR A 395 19.26 17.03 -10.09
C THR A 395 20.18 17.99 -9.33
N PHE A 396 19.78 18.42 -8.13
CA PHE A 396 20.73 19.03 -7.18
C PHE A 396 21.49 17.93 -6.40
N ASN A 397 22.47 18.32 -5.59
CA ASN A 397 23.18 17.39 -4.73
C ASN A 397 22.28 16.89 -3.58
N TRP A 398 21.79 15.65 -3.67
CA TRP A 398 20.91 15.05 -2.65
C TRP A 398 21.58 14.79 -1.31
N ASP A 399 22.91 14.84 -1.21
CA ASP A 399 23.62 14.70 0.06
C ASP A 399 23.26 15.80 1.05
N LEU A 400 22.84 16.96 0.55
CA LEU A 400 22.31 18.05 1.37
C LEU A 400 21.10 17.61 2.24
N LEU A 401 20.39 16.54 1.84
CA LEU A 401 19.22 16.04 2.54
C LEU A 401 19.53 15.01 3.65
N LYS A 402 20.80 14.64 3.89
CA LYS A 402 21.17 13.58 4.86
C LYS A 402 20.65 13.88 6.27
N HIS A 403 20.77 15.12 6.74
CA HIS A 403 20.50 15.50 8.13
C HIS A 403 19.20 16.32 8.33
N ILE A 404 18.32 16.35 7.33
CA ILE A 404 17.09 17.14 7.37
C ILE A 404 15.87 16.25 7.56
N ASN A 405 14.87 16.76 8.27
CA ASN A 405 13.56 16.14 8.37
C ASN A 405 12.84 16.21 7.01
N LYS A 406 12.67 15.06 6.37
CA LYS A 406 12.12 14.94 5.01
C LYS A 406 10.63 14.60 4.95
N LYS A 407 9.96 14.55 6.11
CA LYS A 407 8.55 14.10 6.21
C LYS A 407 7.56 14.98 5.46
N ASN A 408 7.89 16.24 5.21
CA ASN A 408 7.08 17.21 4.48
C ASN A 408 7.79 17.76 3.23
N ILE A 409 8.74 16.99 2.67
CA ILE A 409 9.48 17.36 1.46
C ILE A 409 9.08 16.44 0.32
N LEU A 410 8.57 17.00 -0.78
CA LEU A 410 8.47 16.35 -2.07
C LEU A 410 9.75 16.62 -2.85
N LEU A 411 10.46 15.56 -3.24
CA LEU A 411 11.71 15.70 -4.00
C LEU A 411 11.39 15.87 -5.48
N ALA A 412 11.94 16.91 -6.10
CA ALA A 412 11.81 17.22 -7.52
C ALA A 412 13.21 17.43 -8.16
N GLY A 413 13.22 17.84 -9.43
CA GLY A 413 14.45 18.12 -10.18
C GLY A 413 15.07 16.89 -10.81
N GLY A 414 15.00 16.79 -12.14
CA GLY A 414 15.72 15.76 -12.93
C GLY A 414 15.34 14.31 -12.67
N LEU A 415 14.24 14.04 -11.95
CA LEU A 415 13.80 12.67 -11.65
C LEU A 415 13.34 11.94 -12.91
N ASN A 416 13.88 10.73 -13.10
CA ASN A 416 13.67 9.90 -14.28
C ASN A 416 13.81 8.40 -13.94
N ILE A 417 13.71 7.53 -14.95
CA ILE A 417 13.77 6.06 -14.79
C ILE A 417 15.09 5.54 -14.21
N TYR A 418 16.19 6.26 -14.38
CA TYR A 418 17.53 5.83 -13.96
C TYR A 418 17.80 6.15 -12.49
N ASN A 419 17.24 7.25 -11.98
CA ASN A 419 17.51 7.73 -10.61
C ASN A 419 16.31 7.61 -9.64
N CYS A 420 15.13 7.18 -10.09
CA CYS A 420 13.93 7.15 -9.24
C CYS A 420 14.06 6.25 -7.99
N VAL A 421 14.81 5.14 -8.08
CA VAL A 421 15.02 4.24 -6.93
C VAL A 421 15.92 4.89 -5.89
N GLN A 422 17.02 5.51 -6.31
CA GLN A 422 17.91 6.26 -5.42
C GLN A 422 17.17 7.44 -4.78
N ALA A 423 16.38 8.17 -5.56
CA ALA A 423 15.54 9.25 -5.07
C ALA A 423 14.56 8.78 -3.97
N ALA A 424 13.91 7.64 -4.18
CA ALA A 424 12.97 7.07 -3.21
C ALA A 424 13.66 6.64 -1.90
N GLN A 425 14.91 6.16 -1.96
CA GLN A 425 15.71 5.77 -0.79
C GLN A 425 16.04 6.93 0.15
N LEU A 426 15.94 8.19 -0.32
CA LEU A 426 16.07 9.37 0.51
C LEU A 426 14.93 9.53 1.53
N LYS A 427 13.81 8.82 1.32
CA LYS A 427 12.63 8.79 2.21
C LYS A 427 12.01 10.18 2.42
N CYS A 428 12.00 10.97 1.36
CA CYS A 428 11.14 12.13 1.22
C CYS A 428 9.66 11.75 1.30
N TYR A 429 8.78 12.72 1.52
CA TYR A 429 7.33 12.53 1.55
C TYR A 429 6.83 11.83 0.26
N GLY A 430 7.42 12.18 -0.86
CA GLY A 430 7.22 11.57 -2.17
C GLY A 430 8.14 12.19 -3.22
N LEU A 431 7.92 11.82 -4.49
CA LEU A 431 8.70 12.26 -5.64
C LEU A 431 7.82 13.03 -6.63
N ASP A 432 8.36 14.09 -7.25
CA ASP A 432 7.72 14.89 -8.29
C ASP A 432 8.42 14.71 -9.63
N PHE A 433 7.78 14.00 -10.55
CA PHE A 433 8.29 13.75 -11.89
C PHE A 433 7.67 14.73 -12.87
N ASN A 434 8.51 15.31 -13.73
CA ASN A 434 8.04 16.21 -14.79
C ASN A 434 8.70 15.90 -16.15
N SER A 435 9.86 16.48 -16.45
CA SER A 435 10.54 16.30 -17.74
C SER A 435 11.16 14.92 -17.93
N GLY A 436 11.61 14.27 -16.88
CA GLY A 436 12.20 12.92 -16.97
C GLY A 436 11.22 11.81 -17.35
N VAL A 437 9.92 12.12 -17.43
CA VAL A 437 8.85 11.23 -17.90
C VAL A 437 8.17 11.75 -19.16
N GLU A 438 8.81 12.66 -19.88
CA GLU A 438 8.30 13.20 -21.15
C GLU A 438 8.95 12.54 -22.36
N LYS A 439 8.19 12.45 -23.46
CA LYS A 439 8.72 12.15 -24.79
C LYS A 439 9.30 13.44 -25.40
N THR A 440 8.51 14.50 -25.33
CA THR A 440 8.88 15.88 -25.65
C THR A 440 8.27 16.81 -24.61
N PRO A 441 8.77 18.03 -24.42
CA PRO A 441 8.29 18.90 -23.36
C PRO A 441 6.76 19.11 -23.38
N GLY A 442 6.09 18.79 -22.27
CA GLY A 442 4.62 18.86 -22.16
C GLY A 442 3.85 17.65 -22.72
N ILE A 443 4.54 16.62 -23.23
CA ILE A 443 3.92 15.36 -23.68
C ILE A 443 4.51 14.20 -22.87
N LYS A 444 3.68 13.59 -22.02
CA LYS A 444 4.11 12.48 -21.17
C LYS A 444 4.35 11.19 -21.96
N ASP A 445 5.29 10.40 -21.48
CA ASP A 445 5.65 9.09 -22.04
C ASP A 445 5.13 7.98 -21.14
N ILE A 446 4.17 7.20 -21.65
CA ILE A 446 3.52 6.10 -20.94
C ILE A 446 4.51 5.02 -20.49
N ILE A 447 5.50 4.70 -21.32
CA ILE A 447 6.49 3.65 -21.02
C ILE A 447 7.36 4.13 -19.86
N LYS A 448 7.81 5.39 -19.89
CA LYS A 448 8.61 5.96 -18.79
C LYS A 448 7.81 6.02 -17.48
N ILE A 449 6.55 6.47 -17.51
CA ILE A 449 5.69 6.53 -16.32
C ILE A 449 5.51 5.12 -15.73
N ASN A 450 5.09 4.15 -16.54
CA ASN A 450 4.85 2.79 -16.06
C ASN A 450 6.12 2.14 -15.50
N ASN A 451 7.26 2.33 -16.16
CA ASN A 451 8.53 1.78 -15.67
C ASN A 451 8.99 2.41 -14.36
N ILE A 452 8.80 3.73 -14.17
CA ILE A 452 9.09 4.37 -12.90
C ILE A 452 8.22 3.79 -11.79
N PHE A 453 6.90 3.75 -11.97
CA PHE A 453 6.02 3.23 -10.93
C PHE A 453 6.22 1.72 -10.68
N HIS A 454 6.61 0.94 -11.69
CA HIS A 454 7.04 -0.43 -11.51
C HIS A 454 8.27 -0.52 -10.59
N LYS A 455 9.30 0.31 -10.82
CA LYS A 455 10.48 0.39 -9.95
C LYS A 455 10.12 0.86 -8.54
N LEU A 456 9.27 1.89 -8.40
CA LEU A 456 8.82 2.39 -7.09
C LEU A 456 7.97 1.38 -6.31
N ARG A 457 7.28 0.47 -7.00
CA ARG A 457 6.52 -0.60 -6.34
C ARG A 457 7.41 -1.73 -5.82
N ASN A 458 8.51 -2.02 -6.51
CA ASN A 458 9.26 -3.26 -6.34
C ASN A 458 10.66 -3.08 -5.74
N CYS A 459 11.30 -1.93 -5.98
CA CYS A 459 12.74 -1.73 -5.73
C CYS A 459 13.04 -0.74 -4.60
N THR A 460 12.05 -0.09 -4.00
CA THR A 460 12.25 0.99 -3.02
C THR A 460 11.97 0.60 -1.59
#